data_AF-A0A7T8GNW0-F1
#
_entry.id   AF-A0A7T8GNW0-F1
#
_cell.length_a   1.000
_cell.length_b   1.000
_cell.length_c   1.000
_cell.angle_alpha   90.00
_cell.angle_beta   90.00
_cell.angle_gamma   90.00
#
_symmetry.space_group_name_H-M   'P 1'
#
loop_
_entity.id
_entity.type
_entity.pdbx_description
1 polymer ?
#
loop_
_entity_poly.entity_id
_entity_poly.type
_entity_poly.pdbx_seq_one_letter_code
_entity_poly.pdbx_strand_id
1 'polypeptide(L)' 'RSFSLLRSPLNLKYKNEIESVAIRSGCTLEAYDDSNFSDDGVRLTAKNGDLQVNFKNHPNRKVDDLESDIESVRCNC' A
#
# COMPACT_ATOMS: atom_id res chain seq x y z
N ARG A 1 -2.17 8.73 21.48
CA ARG A 1 -3.43 7.95 21.42
C ARG A 1 -3.04 6.54 21.02
N SER A 2 -3.13 5.58 21.94
CA SER A 2 -2.73 4.18 21.69
C SER A 2 -3.93 3.43 21.15
N PHE A 3 -3.81 2.83 19.97
CA PHE A 3 -4.86 1.98 19.40
C PHE A 3 -4.55 0.53 19.77
N SER A 4 -5.42 -0.04 20.62
CA SER A 4 -5.37 -1.45 21.01
C SER A 4 -5.76 -2.35 19.84
N LEU A 5 -4.90 -3.31 19.50
CA LEU A 5 -5.07 -4.29 18.41
C LEU A 5 -6.02 -5.45 18.75
N LEU A 6 -6.66 -5.42 19.92
CA LEU A 6 -7.53 -6.50 20.35
C LEU A 6 -8.96 -6.25 19.84
N ARG A 7 -9.29 -6.98 18.76
CA ARG A 7 -10.63 -7.28 18.20
C ARG A 7 -11.09 -6.40 17.03
N SER A 8 -10.70 -6.79 15.82
CA SER A 8 -11.54 -6.60 14.64
C SER A 8 -11.56 -7.89 13.80
N PRO A 9 -12.61 -8.74 13.90
CA PRO A 9 -12.84 -9.83 12.95
C PRO A 9 -13.16 -9.34 11.52
N LEU A 10 -13.15 -8.02 11.30
CA LEU A 10 -13.25 -7.36 9.99
C LEU A 10 -11.95 -7.43 9.16
N ASN A 11 -10.80 -7.75 9.77
CA ASN A 11 -9.48 -7.55 9.15
C ASN A 11 -9.00 -8.68 8.22
N LEU A 12 -9.72 -9.80 8.14
CA LEU A 12 -9.38 -10.92 7.24
C LEU A 12 -10.01 -10.81 5.85
N LYS A 13 -11.00 -9.93 5.68
CA LYS A 13 -11.84 -9.88 4.46
C LYS A 13 -11.40 -8.84 3.43
N TYR A 14 -10.43 -7.99 3.78
CA TYR A 14 -9.94 -6.89 2.93
C TYR A 14 -8.43 -6.99 2.63
N LYS A 15 -7.78 -8.06 3.09
CA LYS A 15 -6.45 -8.39 2.59
C LYS A 15 -6.60 -8.67 1.11
N ASN A 16 -5.63 -8.26 0.30
CA ASN A 16 -5.54 -8.68 -1.09
C ASN A 16 -6.70 -8.13 -1.96
N GLU A 17 -7.14 -6.89 -1.70
CA GLU A 17 -8.25 -6.24 -2.44
C GLU A 17 -7.88 -4.80 -2.87
N ILE A 18 -6.64 -4.35 -2.60
CA ILE A 18 -6.22 -3.00 -2.93
C ILE A 18 -5.86 -2.93 -4.42
N GLU A 19 -6.66 -2.21 -5.19
CA GLU A 19 -6.45 -2.01 -6.64
C GLU A 19 -5.86 -0.64 -7.00
N SER A 20 -5.98 0.35 -6.10
CA SER A 20 -5.45 1.69 -6.32
C SER A 20 -5.21 2.47 -5.03
N VAL A 21 -4.34 3.49 -5.09
CA VAL A 21 -4.02 4.39 -3.97
C VAL A 21 -3.94 5.84 -4.42
N ALA A 22 -4.25 6.75 -3.49
CA ALA A 22 -3.99 8.18 -3.60
C ALA A 22 -3.05 8.60 -2.46
N ILE A 23 -1.91 9.18 -2.81
CA ILE A 23 -0.83 9.56 -1.88
C ILE A 23 -0.76 11.08 -1.87
N ARG A 24 -0.90 11.68 -0.69
CA ARG A 24 -0.82 13.14 -0.54
C ARG A 24 0.58 13.65 -0.91
N SER A 25 0.65 14.81 -1.53
CA SER A 25 1.90 15.50 -1.82
C SER A 25 2.81 15.60 -0.58
N GLY A 26 4.09 15.28 -0.77
CA GLY A 26 5.10 15.25 0.30
C GLY A 26 5.17 13.91 1.05
N CYS A 27 4.25 12.97 0.81
CA CYS A 27 4.29 11.66 1.44
C CYS A 27 4.89 10.58 0.52
N THR A 28 5.43 9.55 1.15
CA THR A 28 5.86 8.30 0.52
C THR A 28 5.05 7.14 1.08
N LEU A 29 4.49 6.33 0.18
CA LEU A 29 3.88 5.05 0.49
C LEU A 29 4.86 3.92 0.13
N GLU A 30 5.02 2.99 1.06
CA GLU A 30 5.65 1.69 0.89
C GLU A 30 4.54 0.62 0.92
N ALA A 31 4.47 -0.24 -0.10
CA ALA A 31 3.49 -1.33 -0.20
C ALA A 31 4.20 -2.67 -0.43
N TYR A 32 3.73 -3.71 0.25
CA TYR A 32 4.35 -5.04 0.30
C TYR A 32 3.30 -6.14 0.09
N ASP A 33 3.72 -7.23 -0.53
CA ASP A 33 3.00 -8.51 -0.66
C ASP A 33 3.15 -9.42 0.57
N ASP A 34 3.93 -8.99 1.57
CA ASP A 34 4.05 -9.63 2.87
C ASP A 34 3.40 -8.84 4.01
N SER A 35 3.15 -9.52 5.13
CA SER A 35 2.55 -8.93 6.33
C SER A 35 3.56 -8.29 7.28
N ASN A 36 4.87 -8.36 7.02
CA ASN A 36 5.95 -8.01 7.96
C ASN A 36 6.95 -6.96 7.44
N PHE A 37 6.68 -6.33 6.29
CA PHE A 37 7.50 -5.29 5.67
C PHE A 37 8.92 -5.77 5.34
N SER A 38 9.10 -7.06 5.02
CA SER A 38 10.42 -7.69 4.95
C SER A 38 10.96 -7.89 3.54
N ASP A 39 10.07 -8.04 2.56
CA ASP A 39 10.40 -8.21 1.16
C ASP A 39 10.58 -6.87 0.42
N ASP A 40 11.01 -6.97 -0.84
CA ASP A 40 11.32 -5.86 -1.73
C ASP A 40 10.04 -5.16 -2.23
N GLY A 41 9.39 -4.42 -1.34
CA GLY A 41 8.18 -3.67 -1.62
C GLY A 41 8.37 -2.46 -2.55
N VAL A 42 7.26 -1.91 -3.03
CA VAL A 42 7.25 -0.74 -3.91
C VAL A 42 7.20 0.55 -3.09
N ARG A 43 8.03 1.53 -3.48
CA ARG A 43 8.01 2.90 -2.95
C ARG A 43 7.42 3.90 -3.93
N LEU A 44 6.30 4.50 -3.56
CA LEU A 44 5.57 5.50 -4.34
C LEU A 44 5.66 6.85 -3.62
N THR A 45 6.27 7.86 -4.24
CA THR A 45 6.47 9.18 -3.61
C THR A 45 5.78 10.29 -4.38
N ALA A 46 4.91 11.04 -3.71
CA ALA A 46 4.16 12.14 -4.28
C ALA A 46 4.96 13.45 -4.24
N LYS A 47 5.82 13.68 -5.25
CA LYS A 47 6.74 14.84 -5.27
C LYS A 47 6.09 16.14 -5.74
N ASN A 48 5.22 16.08 -6.74
CA ASN A 48 4.67 17.26 -7.43
C ASN A 48 3.14 17.25 -7.38
N GLY A 49 2.58 17.44 -6.18
CA GLY A 49 1.14 17.26 -5.92
C GLY A 49 0.80 15.84 -5.48
N ASP A 50 -0.50 15.59 -5.32
CA ASP A 50 -1.02 14.27 -4.95
C ASP A 50 -0.77 13.27 -6.08
N LEU A 51 -0.38 12.04 -5.70
CA LEU A 51 -0.08 10.96 -6.63
C LEU A 51 -1.21 9.93 -6.58
N GLN A 52 -1.84 9.68 -7.73
CA GLN A 52 -2.79 8.58 -7.88
C GLN A 52 -2.10 7.43 -8.63
N VAL A 53 -2.18 6.23 -8.08
CA VAL A 53 -1.61 5.02 -8.68
C VAL A 53 -2.69 3.96 -8.76
N ASN A 54 -2.88 3.43 -9.97
CA ASN A 54 -3.63 2.20 -10.21
C ASN A 54 -2.60 1.08 -10.36
N PHE A 55 -2.77 -0.02 -9.63
CA PHE A 55 -1.86 -1.15 -9.71
C PHE A 55 -2.06 -1.93 -11.01
N LYS A 56 -3.31 -2.11 -11.45
CA LYS A 56 -3.64 -2.84 -12.68
C LYS A 56 -3.05 -2.18 -13.93
N ASN A 57 -2.34 -2.97 -14.75
CA ASN A 57 -1.66 -2.56 -15.96
C ASN A 57 -0.62 -1.44 -15.74
N HIS A 58 -0.05 -1.35 -14.54
CA HIS A 58 0.96 -0.34 -14.26
C HIS A 58 2.25 -0.63 -15.08
N PRO A 59 2.90 0.39 -15.70
CA PRO A 59 4.09 0.16 -16.55
C PRO A 59 5.28 -0.45 -15.80
N ASN A 60 5.33 -0.27 -14.48
CA ASN A 60 6.28 -0.98 -13.63
C ASN A 60 5.65 -2.29 -13.14
N ARG A 61 6.20 -3.41 -13.62
CA ARG A 61 5.71 -4.76 -13.30
C ARG A 61 5.62 -5.05 -11.80
N LYS A 62 6.58 -4.57 -10.99
CA LYS A 62 6.52 -4.75 -9.52
C LYS A 62 5.31 -4.07 -8.88
N VAL A 63 4.77 -3.04 -9.51
CA VAL A 63 3.58 -2.33 -9.06
C VAL A 63 2.32 -3.07 -9.54
N ASP A 64 2.37 -3.62 -10.75
CA ASP A 64 1.29 -4.44 -11.31
C ASP A 64 1.08 -5.74 -10.53
N ASP A 65 2.19 -6.39 -10.15
CA ASP A 65 2.19 -7.61 -9.33
C ASP A 65 1.61 -7.39 -7.92
N LEU A 66 1.33 -6.14 -7.51
CA LEU A 66 0.68 -5.82 -6.23
C LEU A 66 -0.84 -5.61 -6.35
N GLU A 67 -1.43 -5.70 -7.55
CA GLU A 67 -2.89 -5.65 -7.69
C GLU A 67 -3.52 -6.74 -6.85
N SER A 68 -4.32 -6.36 -5.86
CA SER A 68 -5.01 -7.32 -5.00
C SER A 68 -4.06 -8.29 -4.29
N ASP A 69 -2.78 -7.97 -4.13
CA ASP A 69 -1.80 -8.81 -3.43
C ASP A 69 -1.12 -8.07 -2.27
N ILE A 70 -1.50 -6.81 -2.03
CA ILE A 70 -0.95 -6.01 -0.91
C ILE A 70 -1.42 -6.58 0.43
N GLU A 71 -0.45 -6.95 1.26
CA GLU A 71 -0.67 -7.44 2.62
C GLU A 71 -0.31 -6.40 3.70
N SER A 72 0.62 -5.49 3.42
CA SER A 72 1.01 -4.43 4.36
C SER A 72 1.42 -3.13 3.67
N VAL A 73 1.21 -2.01 4.38
CA VAL A 73 1.53 -0.66 3.90
C VAL A 73 2.16 0.20 4.99
N ARG A 74 3.11 1.06 4.61
CA ARG A 74 3.70 2.09 5.47
C ARG A 74 3.66 3.43 4.75
N CYS A 75 3.17 4.46 5.43
CA CYS A 75 3.12 5.81 4.89
C CYS A 75 3.93 6.75 5.77
N ASN A 76 4.78 7.57 5.16
CA ASN A 76 5.59 8.57 5.85
C ASN A 76 5.47 9.94 5.17
N CYS A 77 5.25 10.96 6.00
CA CYS A 77 5.32 12.38 5.70
C CYS A 77 6.01 13.03 6.92
#